data_AF-F2NFA5-F1
#
_entry.id   AF-F2NFA5-F1
#
_cell.length_a   1.000
_cell.length_b   1.000
_cell.length_c   1.000
_cell.angle_alpha   90.00
_cell.angle_beta   90.00
_cell.angle_gamma   90.00
#
_symmetry.space_group_name_H-M   'P 1'
#
loop_
_entity.id
_entity.type
_entity.pdbx_description
1 polymer ?
#
loop_
_entity_poly.entity_id
_entity_poly.type
_entity_poly.pdbx_seq_one_letter_code
_entity_poly.pdbx_strand_id
1 'polypeptide(L)'
;MLSDEKGSVAVVVAVCLFALVGVLGFSLDTAFLYVEKNHTQNAVEAAALAGATNLCAGDQEDIEAIVRNVAAENGLTGANHEVFVTFGFYDEMNDYGDFPVYKDFVEKSGMPAGEYVNAVAVACLTNNVTLTGLNKSGTVAAMAVAFLRRFDMVSLDGDILLGHNSQWQNCTFYSNGDIKYPASASMSGKSYGPPTFSDCRLLCAGQMLECPVTVKTSWSGSKMTINWDGGSPHALAGAQTGVSPITEIRPVDEDYLKIWKARADVIYTPADAGKDNVFYSTSSFLYLGKYHYNFDLGGLAGSERRVIFFDAGNPPPDDYRVLIGPKPSTTDMSHTPNGYTISNLTFVTTCPILITHLQTSVYPNLSLGSEGQEQVLIISPKSIEMWTHGVLSEGVVFRTGGDFLVRGARSAKMRVIADGDIDGDTDGVTTRLYYGMLSQPGDCRFGPPCPPVIPKLGVLESSGN
;
A
#
# COMPACT_ATOMS: atom_id res chain seq x y z
N MET A 1 -56.28 66.70 -14.13
CA MET A 1 -55.96 65.45 -14.84
C MET A 1 -54.46 65.09 -14.85
N LEU A 2 -53.51 66.02 -14.71
CA LEU A 2 -52.08 65.70 -14.51
C LEU A 2 -51.68 65.27 -13.07
N SER A 3 -52.64 65.23 -12.14
CA SER A 3 -52.40 64.89 -10.73
C SER A 3 -52.65 63.41 -10.39
N ASP A 4 -53.42 62.68 -11.20
CA ASP A 4 -53.75 61.25 -10.96
C ASP A 4 -52.65 60.30 -11.44
N GLU A 5 -51.85 60.67 -12.45
CA GLU A 5 -50.78 59.81 -12.96
C GLU A 5 -49.61 59.64 -11.97
N LYS A 6 -49.37 60.64 -11.11
CA LYS A 6 -48.31 60.57 -10.09
C LYS A 6 -48.58 59.50 -9.03
N GLY A 7 -49.85 59.21 -8.74
CA GLY A 7 -50.25 58.16 -7.81
C GLY A 7 -50.02 56.76 -8.40
N SER A 8 -50.35 56.56 -9.67
CA SER A 8 -50.14 55.29 -10.38
C SER A 8 -48.66 54.89 -10.44
N VAL A 9 -47.79 55.85 -10.76
CA VAL A 9 -46.33 55.61 -10.81
C VAL A 9 -45.79 55.19 -9.45
N ALA A 10 -46.24 55.81 -8.35
CA ALA A 10 -45.78 55.46 -7.01
C ALA A 10 -46.13 54.01 -6.62
N VAL A 11 -47.34 53.54 -7.00
CA VAL A 11 -47.77 52.16 -6.74
C VAL A 11 -46.93 51.16 -7.54
N VAL A 12 -46.72 51.42 -8.84
CA VAL A 12 -45.89 50.53 -9.67
C VAL A 12 -44.46 50.45 -9.15
N VAL A 13 -43.86 51.59 -8.78
CA VAL A 13 -42.51 51.63 -8.20
C VAL A 13 -42.44 50.84 -6.90
N ALA A 14 -43.43 50.99 -6.01
CA ALA A 14 -43.47 50.24 -4.75
C ALA A 14 -43.56 48.72 -4.99
N VAL A 15 -44.39 48.28 -5.94
CA VAL A 15 -44.51 46.86 -6.31
C VAL A 15 -43.22 46.33 -6.93
N CYS A 16 -42.58 47.08 -7.84
CA CYS A 16 -41.32 46.69 -8.45
C CYS A 16 -40.19 46.60 -7.42
N LEU A 17 -40.07 47.58 -6.51
CA LEU A 17 -39.08 47.54 -5.43
C LEU A 17 -39.31 46.35 -4.50
N PHE A 18 -40.57 46.06 -4.14
CA PHE A 18 -40.91 44.88 -3.36
C PHE A 18 -40.50 43.58 -4.06
N ALA A 19 -40.81 43.45 -5.36
CA ALA A 19 -40.40 42.29 -6.15
C ALA A 19 -38.87 42.15 -6.22
N LEU A 20 -38.14 43.24 -6.44
CA LEU A 20 -36.67 43.23 -6.48
C LEU A 20 -36.05 42.83 -5.15
N VAL A 21 -36.58 43.32 -4.04
CA VAL A 21 -36.13 42.92 -2.69
C VAL A 21 -36.41 41.44 -2.43
N GLY A 22 -37.57 40.93 -2.86
CA GLY A 22 -37.90 39.51 -2.78
C GLY A 22 -36.93 38.62 -3.57
N VAL A 23 -36.63 38.99 -4.81
CA VAL A 23 -35.65 38.28 -5.65
C VAL A 23 -34.26 38.33 -5.02
N LEU A 24 -33.83 39.49 -4.51
CA LEU A 24 -32.55 39.64 -3.82
C LEU A 24 -32.45 38.70 -2.61
N GLY A 25 -33.49 38.65 -1.78
CA GLY A 25 -33.51 37.76 -0.61
C GLY A 25 -33.42 36.29 -0.98
N PHE A 26 -34.16 35.86 -2.01
CA PHE A 26 -34.08 34.51 -2.54
C PHE A 26 -32.70 34.16 -3.12
N SER A 27 -32.10 35.09 -3.87
CA SER A 27 -30.75 34.92 -4.41
C SER A 27 -29.70 34.80 -3.31
N LEU A 28 -29.81 35.58 -2.23
CA LEU A 28 -28.91 35.50 -1.08
C LEU A 28 -29.03 34.16 -0.34
N ASP A 29 -30.26 33.69 -0.09
CA ASP A 29 -30.48 32.38 0.54
C ASP A 29 -29.92 31.23 -0.31
N THR A 30 -30.15 31.29 -1.63
CA THR A 30 -29.62 30.30 -2.57
C THR A 30 -28.09 30.32 -2.59
N ALA A 31 -27.49 31.51 -2.69
CA ALA A 31 -26.03 31.68 -2.67
C ALA A 31 -25.43 31.15 -1.36
N PHE A 32 -26.06 31.43 -0.21
CA PHE A 32 -25.66 30.91 1.08
C PHE A 32 -25.69 29.38 1.12
N LEU A 33 -26.78 28.74 0.67
CA LEU A 33 -26.88 27.28 0.60
C LEU A 33 -25.81 26.64 -0.31
N TYR A 34 -25.45 27.30 -1.41
CA TYR A 34 -24.35 26.83 -2.29
C TYR A 34 -22.98 26.93 -1.61
N VAL A 35 -22.69 28.04 -0.93
CA VAL A 35 -21.44 28.19 -0.17
C VAL A 35 -21.35 27.13 0.91
N GLU A 36 -22.44 26.93 1.65
CA GLU A 36 -22.52 25.91 2.69
C GLU A 36 -22.34 24.50 2.13
N LYS A 37 -22.95 24.19 0.98
CA LYS A 37 -22.78 22.90 0.31
C LYS A 37 -21.32 22.66 -0.05
N ASN A 38 -20.63 23.64 -0.63
CA ASN A 38 -19.23 23.51 -0.99
C ASN A 38 -18.34 23.37 0.24
N HIS A 39 -18.62 24.12 1.30
CA HIS A 39 -17.90 24.00 2.57
C HIS A 39 -18.07 22.59 3.17
N THR A 40 -19.31 22.11 3.23
CA THR A 40 -19.64 20.77 3.76
C THR A 40 -18.98 19.68 2.91
N GLN A 41 -19.00 19.81 1.58
CA GLN A 41 -18.36 18.87 0.65
C GLN A 41 -16.85 18.77 0.88
N ASN A 42 -16.16 19.92 0.95
CA ASN A 42 -14.71 19.94 1.20
C ASN A 42 -14.37 19.30 2.56
N ALA A 43 -15.20 19.53 3.58
CA ALA A 43 -14.99 18.97 4.90
C ALA A 43 -15.19 17.45 4.94
N VAL A 44 -16.21 16.90 4.27
CA VAL A 44 -16.40 15.44 4.19
C VAL A 44 -15.33 14.76 3.34
N GLU A 45 -14.82 15.41 2.29
CA GLU A 45 -13.71 14.90 1.48
C GLU A 45 -12.41 14.81 2.30
N ALA A 46 -12.07 15.86 3.05
CA ALA A 46 -10.92 15.86 3.95
C ALA A 46 -11.05 14.77 5.02
N ALA A 47 -12.23 14.63 5.62
CA ALA A 47 -12.52 13.60 6.63
C ALA A 47 -12.42 12.18 6.05
N ALA A 48 -12.96 11.94 4.84
CA ALA A 48 -12.86 10.66 4.15
C ALA A 48 -11.40 10.30 3.85
N LEU A 49 -10.62 11.24 3.30
CA LEU A 49 -9.19 11.05 3.01
C LEU A 49 -8.39 10.73 4.28
N ALA A 50 -8.70 11.42 5.38
CA ALA A 50 -8.08 11.13 6.68
C ALA A 50 -8.41 9.72 7.16
N GLY A 51 -9.67 9.29 7.02
CA GLY A 51 -10.09 7.92 7.34
C GLY A 51 -9.36 6.88 6.50
N ALA A 52 -9.36 7.05 5.17
CA ALA A 52 -8.68 6.14 4.24
C ALA A 52 -7.19 6.01 4.57
N THR A 53 -6.50 7.12 4.82
CA THR A 53 -5.06 7.15 5.14
C THR A 53 -4.74 6.39 6.43
N ASN A 54 -5.70 6.28 7.36
CA ASN A 54 -5.52 5.62 8.65
C ASN A 54 -6.11 4.20 8.73
N LEU A 55 -6.62 3.64 7.63
CA LEU A 55 -7.19 2.27 7.61
C LEU A 55 -6.24 1.17 8.11
N CYS A 56 -4.94 1.45 8.12
CA CYS A 56 -3.88 0.55 8.56
C CYS A 56 -3.23 0.92 9.89
N ALA A 57 -3.65 2.00 10.53
CA ALA A 57 -3.00 2.52 11.72
C ALA A 57 -3.60 1.96 13.01
N GLY A 58 -4.82 1.42 12.98
CA GLY A 58 -5.48 0.94 14.18
C GLY A 58 -6.85 0.34 13.92
N ASP A 59 -7.62 0.20 14.99
CA ASP A 59 -8.96 -0.34 14.95
C ASP A 59 -9.96 0.66 14.36
N GLN A 60 -11.13 0.16 13.98
CA GLN A 60 -12.16 0.94 13.32
C GLN A 60 -12.64 2.12 14.18
N GLU A 61 -12.66 1.97 15.51
CA GLU A 61 -13.05 3.02 16.45
C GLU A 61 -12.08 4.21 16.44
N ASP A 62 -10.77 3.93 16.44
CA ASP A 62 -9.73 4.97 16.37
C ASP A 62 -9.80 5.73 15.04
N ILE A 63 -10.03 5.02 13.95
CA ILE A 63 -10.17 5.63 12.62
C ILE A 63 -11.42 6.51 12.58
N GLU A 64 -12.54 6.05 13.12
CA GLU A 64 -13.77 6.85 13.20
C GLU A 64 -13.55 8.12 14.04
N ALA A 65 -12.83 8.02 15.16
CA ALA A 65 -12.48 9.18 15.97
C ALA A 65 -11.63 10.19 15.18
N ILE A 66 -10.65 9.73 14.40
CA ILE A 66 -9.84 10.59 13.50
C ILE A 66 -10.73 11.27 12.47
N VAL A 67 -11.61 10.53 11.79
CA VAL A 67 -12.54 11.07 10.78
C VAL A 67 -13.41 12.16 11.38
N ARG A 68 -13.98 11.94 12.57
CA ARG A 68 -14.83 12.91 13.28
C ARG A 68 -14.05 14.13 13.72
N ASN A 69 -12.81 13.97 14.19
CA ASN A 69 -11.95 15.08 14.56
C ASN A 69 -11.60 15.96 13.35
N VAL A 70 -11.23 15.36 12.21
CA VAL A 70 -10.94 16.11 10.98
C VAL A 70 -12.20 16.80 10.45
N ALA A 71 -13.37 16.15 10.49
CA ALA A 71 -14.63 16.79 10.14
C ALA A 71 -14.91 18.01 11.03
N ALA A 72 -14.68 17.89 12.34
CA ALA A 72 -14.85 18.97 13.31
C ALA A 72 -13.87 20.14 13.08
N GLU A 73 -12.60 19.85 12.81
CA GLU A 73 -11.58 20.85 12.46
C GLU A 73 -11.93 21.61 11.17
N ASN A 74 -12.67 20.96 10.26
CA ASN A 74 -13.21 21.55 9.03
C ASN A 74 -14.63 22.14 9.22
N GLY A 75 -15.04 22.41 10.46
CA GLY A 75 -16.25 23.17 10.77
C GLY A 75 -17.55 22.36 10.88
N LEU A 76 -17.52 21.03 10.70
CA LEU A 76 -18.68 20.16 10.88
C LEU A 76 -18.91 19.83 12.36
N THR A 77 -19.21 20.85 13.16
CA THR A 77 -19.39 20.73 14.63
C THR A 77 -20.78 21.13 15.11
N GLY A 78 -21.19 20.58 16.26
CA GLY A 78 -22.42 20.98 16.94
C GLY A 78 -23.68 20.29 16.43
N ALA A 79 -24.82 20.62 17.03
CA ALA A 79 -26.09 19.91 16.84
C ALA A 79 -26.70 20.06 15.43
N ASN A 80 -26.17 20.97 14.61
CA ASN A 80 -26.66 21.19 13.25
C ASN A 80 -26.03 20.26 12.22
N HIS A 81 -24.95 19.57 12.58
CA HIS A 81 -24.20 18.67 11.71
C HIS A 81 -24.33 17.22 12.21
N GLU A 82 -24.86 16.35 11.38
CA GLU A 82 -24.91 14.92 11.64
C GLU A 82 -23.95 14.21 10.70
N VAL A 83 -22.84 13.69 11.25
CA VAL A 83 -21.76 13.03 10.49
C VAL A 83 -21.87 11.52 10.62
N PHE A 84 -21.95 10.85 9.48
CA PHE A 84 -21.98 9.39 9.33
C PHE A 84 -20.68 8.91 8.70
N VAL A 85 -20.11 7.83 9.25
CA VAL A 85 -18.88 7.21 8.77
C VAL A 85 -19.18 5.76 8.44
N THR A 86 -18.89 5.36 7.20
CA THR A 86 -19.14 4.01 6.70
C THR A 86 -17.87 3.42 6.13
N PHE A 87 -17.48 2.24 6.64
CA PHE A 87 -16.34 1.49 6.13
C PHE A 87 -16.80 0.49 5.08
N GLY A 88 -16.01 0.31 4.03
CA GLY A 88 -16.42 -0.56 2.94
C GLY A 88 -15.32 -0.82 1.92
N PHE A 89 -15.77 -1.26 0.74
CA PHE A 89 -14.94 -1.54 -0.40
C PHE A 89 -15.30 -0.61 -1.55
N TYR A 90 -14.26 0.00 -2.14
CA TYR A 90 -14.36 0.77 -3.37
C TYR A 90 -13.70 -0.02 -4.51
N ASP A 91 -14.48 -0.34 -5.54
CA ASP A 91 -14.05 -1.06 -6.72
C ASP A 91 -13.50 -0.09 -7.78
N GLU A 92 -12.30 0.42 -7.55
CA GLU A 92 -11.63 1.30 -8.50
C GLU A 92 -11.45 0.66 -9.88
N MET A 93 -11.31 -0.66 -9.90
CA MET A 93 -10.85 -1.41 -11.04
C MET A 93 -12.01 -1.99 -11.86
N ASN A 94 -13.25 -1.78 -11.39
CA ASN A 94 -14.49 -2.30 -11.95
C ASN A 94 -14.40 -3.81 -12.21
N ASP A 95 -13.82 -4.53 -11.25
CA ASP A 95 -13.66 -5.98 -11.28
C ASP A 95 -14.98 -6.70 -10.93
N TYR A 96 -15.90 -6.01 -10.27
CA TYR A 96 -17.22 -6.48 -9.88
C TYR A 96 -18.32 -5.78 -10.68
N GLY A 97 -19.54 -6.34 -10.67
CA GLY A 97 -20.71 -5.65 -11.22
C GLY A 97 -21.20 -4.57 -10.26
N ASP A 98 -22.03 -3.64 -10.77
CA ASP A 98 -22.60 -2.53 -9.99
C ASP A 98 -23.14 -2.97 -8.62
N PHE A 99 -22.67 -2.33 -7.55
CA PHE A 99 -23.23 -2.59 -6.21
C PHE A 99 -24.63 -1.95 -6.06
N PRO A 100 -25.44 -2.37 -5.07
CA PRO A 100 -26.87 -2.03 -5.00
C PRO A 100 -27.22 -0.54 -4.81
N VAL A 101 -26.28 0.28 -4.33
CA VAL A 101 -26.51 1.71 -4.04
C VAL A 101 -25.63 2.58 -4.93
N TYR A 102 -24.33 2.29 -4.91
CA TYR A 102 -23.35 2.94 -5.76
C TYR A 102 -22.69 1.88 -6.63
N LYS A 103 -22.39 2.18 -7.88
CA LYS A 103 -21.73 1.22 -8.77
C LYS A 103 -20.39 0.77 -8.21
N ASP A 104 -19.64 1.71 -7.64
CA ASP A 104 -18.23 1.53 -7.29
C ASP A 104 -17.97 1.39 -5.78
N PHE A 105 -18.98 1.53 -4.92
CA PHE A 105 -18.81 1.44 -3.46
C PHE A 105 -19.89 0.59 -2.79
N VAL A 106 -19.44 -0.26 -1.88
CA VAL A 106 -20.32 -1.04 -1.00
C VAL A 106 -19.82 -1.02 0.44
N GLU A 107 -20.75 -0.94 1.39
CA GLU A 107 -20.43 -1.06 2.81
C GLU A 107 -19.93 -2.47 3.16
N LYS A 108 -19.28 -2.60 4.33
CA LYS A 108 -18.66 -3.85 4.80
C LYS A 108 -19.54 -5.10 4.71
N SER A 109 -20.85 -4.95 4.92
CA SER A 109 -21.81 -6.06 4.92
C SER A 109 -22.03 -6.67 3.52
N GLY A 110 -21.79 -5.90 2.45
CA GLY A 110 -22.03 -6.27 1.06
C GLY A 110 -20.76 -6.48 0.23
N MET A 111 -19.59 -6.50 0.87
CA MET A 111 -18.31 -6.66 0.18
C MET A 111 -18.20 -8.01 -0.55
N PRO A 112 -17.53 -8.05 -1.71
CA PRO A 112 -17.18 -9.31 -2.37
C PRO A 112 -16.33 -10.22 -1.47
N ALA A 113 -16.50 -11.53 -1.62
CA ALA A 113 -15.73 -12.51 -0.88
C ALA A 113 -14.22 -12.40 -1.21
N GLY A 114 -13.38 -12.36 -0.18
CA GLY A 114 -11.92 -12.22 -0.33
C GLY A 114 -11.44 -10.78 -0.46
N GLU A 115 -12.33 -9.80 -0.52
CA GLU A 115 -11.96 -8.38 -0.42
C GLU A 115 -11.89 -7.89 1.02
N TYR A 116 -11.20 -6.77 1.18
CA TYR A 116 -10.95 -6.14 2.46
C TYR A 116 -11.36 -4.67 2.42
N VAL A 117 -11.65 -4.12 3.59
CA VAL A 117 -11.96 -2.69 3.71
C VAL A 117 -10.79 -1.90 3.13
N ASN A 118 -11.04 -1.18 2.04
CA ASN A 118 -10.08 -0.26 1.42
C ASN A 118 -10.62 1.16 1.36
N ALA A 119 -11.86 1.40 1.80
CA ALA A 119 -12.54 2.67 1.62
C ALA A 119 -13.29 3.12 2.88
N VAL A 120 -13.36 4.45 3.03
CA VAL A 120 -14.11 5.16 4.06
C VAL A 120 -15.00 6.17 3.35
N ALA A 121 -16.31 6.02 3.54
CA ALA A 121 -17.31 6.99 3.11
C ALA A 121 -17.73 7.84 4.29
N VAL A 122 -17.82 9.16 4.06
CA VAL A 122 -18.26 10.15 5.04
C VAL A 122 -19.43 10.90 4.45
N ALA A 123 -20.54 10.92 5.16
CA ALA A 123 -21.71 11.73 4.82
C ALA A 123 -22.01 12.72 5.95
N CYS A 124 -22.46 13.91 5.59
CA CYS A 124 -22.90 14.93 6.54
C CYS A 124 -24.25 15.49 6.13
N LEU A 125 -25.18 15.56 7.08
CA LEU A 125 -26.41 16.32 6.97
C LEU A 125 -26.30 17.58 7.82
N THR A 126 -26.46 18.73 7.16
CA THR A 126 -26.42 20.04 7.82
C THR A 126 -27.81 20.67 7.80
N ASN A 127 -28.37 20.96 8.96
CA ASN A 127 -29.65 21.65 9.10
C ASN A 127 -29.41 23.14 9.39
N ASN A 128 -29.67 24.00 8.41
CA ASN A 128 -29.43 25.43 8.50
C ASN A 128 -30.72 26.26 8.43
N VAL A 129 -30.72 27.36 9.15
CA VAL A 129 -31.72 28.44 9.00
C VAL A 129 -31.26 29.31 7.83
N THR A 130 -32.18 29.72 6.94
CA THR A 130 -31.78 30.56 5.80
C THR A 130 -31.48 31.99 6.24
N LEU A 131 -30.57 32.65 5.52
CA LEU A 131 -30.00 33.94 5.91
C LEU A 131 -31.08 35.04 6.05
N THR A 132 -32.07 35.02 5.17
CA THR A 132 -33.15 36.02 5.15
C THR A 132 -34.42 35.59 5.88
N GLY A 133 -34.48 34.33 6.35
CA GLY A 133 -35.65 33.75 7.00
C GLY A 133 -36.85 33.53 6.08
N LEU A 134 -36.71 33.72 4.76
CA LEU A 134 -37.75 33.43 3.76
C LEU A 134 -38.06 31.92 3.69
N ASN A 135 -37.10 31.07 4.03
CA ASN A 135 -37.27 29.62 4.18
C ASN A 135 -37.04 29.24 5.65
N LYS A 136 -37.96 28.47 6.24
CA LYS A 136 -37.89 28.09 7.66
C LYS A 136 -36.73 27.15 7.99
N SER A 137 -36.27 26.36 7.01
CA SER A 137 -35.15 25.44 7.14
C SER A 137 -34.64 25.03 5.76
N GLY A 138 -33.32 24.94 5.60
CA GLY A 138 -32.66 24.29 4.48
C GLY A 138 -31.77 23.17 5.00
N THR A 139 -31.86 21.99 4.38
CA THR A 139 -30.96 20.88 4.66
C THR A 139 -29.97 20.76 3.52
N VAL A 140 -28.68 20.74 3.86
CA VAL A 140 -27.58 20.48 2.94
C VAL A 140 -27.06 19.08 3.24
N ALA A 141 -26.91 18.27 2.20
CA ALA A 141 -26.28 16.95 2.30
C ALA A 141 -25.01 16.95 1.47
N ALA A 142 -23.94 16.39 2.02
CA ALA A 142 -22.68 16.16 1.33
C ALA A 142 -22.19 14.75 1.63
N MET A 143 -21.51 14.14 0.67
CA MET A 143 -20.92 12.83 0.83
C MET A 143 -19.64 12.73 0.01
N ALA A 144 -18.65 12.05 0.58
CA ALA A 144 -17.43 11.69 -0.10
C ALA A 144 -17.05 10.26 0.26
N VAL A 145 -16.42 9.55 -0.67
CA VAL A 145 -15.72 8.31 -0.39
C VAL A 145 -14.25 8.52 -0.71
N ALA A 146 -13.39 8.07 0.18
CA ALA A 146 -11.97 7.96 -0.10
C ALA A 146 -11.56 6.50 0.04
N PHE A 147 -10.62 6.08 -0.79
CA PHE A 147 -10.13 4.72 -0.79
C PHE A 147 -8.62 4.69 -0.94
N LEU A 148 -8.03 3.56 -0.53
CA LEU A 148 -6.63 3.26 -0.72
C LEU A 148 -6.46 2.49 -2.01
N ARG A 149 -5.86 3.13 -3.02
CA ARG A 149 -5.47 2.43 -4.25
C ARG A 149 -4.47 1.34 -3.89
N ARG A 150 -4.77 0.11 -4.30
CA ARG A 150 -3.93 -1.07 -4.08
C ARG A 150 -2.88 -1.15 -5.17
N PHE A 151 -1.62 -1.19 -4.77
CA PHE A 151 -0.52 -1.65 -5.61
C PHE A 151 0.18 -2.82 -4.93
N ASP A 152 0.57 -3.81 -5.72
CA ASP A 152 1.14 -5.04 -5.18
C ASP A 152 2.64 -5.09 -5.35
N MET A 153 3.13 -4.93 -6.58
CA MET A 153 4.57 -4.94 -6.90
C MET A 153 4.91 -3.67 -7.66
N VAL A 154 5.61 -2.74 -7.02
CA VAL A 154 5.92 -1.42 -7.59
C VAL A 154 7.42 -1.17 -7.62
N SER A 155 7.94 -0.81 -8.79
CA SER A 155 9.27 -0.27 -8.98
C SER A 155 9.18 1.20 -9.44
N LEU A 156 9.74 2.14 -8.68
CA LEU A 156 9.61 3.58 -8.94
C LEU A 156 10.72 4.15 -9.83
N ASP A 157 11.95 3.66 -9.77
CA ASP A 157 13.04 4.13 -10.62
C ASP A 157 13.76 2.99 -11.36
N GLY A 158 13.29 1.75 -11.19
CA GLY A 158 13.92 0.55 -11.74
C GLY A 158 12.98 -0.33 -12.58
N ASP A 159 13.46 -1.53 -12.88
CA ASP A 159 12.72 -2.58 -13.57
C ASP A 159 12.12 -3.59 -12.59
N ILE A 160 11.13 -4.36 -13.07
CA ILE A 160 10.69 -5.59 -12.40
C ILE A 160 11.21 -6.79 -13.19
N LEU A 161 12.08 -7.61 -12.57
CA LEU A 161 12.70 -8.79 -13.15
C LEU A 161 12.07 -10.06 -12.57
N LEU A 162 11.25 -10.73 -13.38
CA LEU A 162 10.52 -11.94 -12.97
C LEU A 162 11.26 -13.21 -13.37
N GLY A 163 11.41 -14.17 -12.45
CA GLY A 163 12.11 -15.44 -12.72
C GLY A 163 11.29 -16.48 -13.50
N HIS A 164 11.96 -17.52 -14.00
CA HIS A 164 11.30 -18.68 -14.62
C HIS A 164 10.31 -19.36 -13.68
N ASN A 165 9.24 -19.90 -14.25
CA ASN A 165 8.20 -20.68 -13.58
C ASN A 165 7.51 -19.96 -12.40
N SER A 166 7.66 -18.63 -12.27
CA SER A 166 6.94 -17.87 -11.25
C SER A 166 5.46 -17.88 -11.57
N GLN A 167 4.62 -18.15 -10.57
CA GLN A 167 3.18 -18.13 -10.74
C GLN A 167 2.59 -16.97 -9.94
N TRP A 168 1.81 -16.12 -10.59
CA TRP A 168 1.18 -14.96 -9.96
C TRP A 168 -0.31 -14.99 -10.20
N GLN A 169 -1.08 -14.76 -9.14
CA GLN A 169 -2.53 -14.61 -9.21
C GLN A 169 -2.95 -13.31 -8.54
N ASN A 170 -3.94 -12.62 -9.09
CA ASN A 170 -4.55 -11.46 -8.43
C ASN A 170 -3.57 -10.34 -8.06
N CYS A 171 -2.53 -10.13 -8.88
CA CYS A 171 -1.46 -9.17 -8.59
C CYS A 171 -1.46 -8.02 -9.60
N THR A 172 -1.27 -6.80 -9.10
CA THR A 172 -0.99 -5.62 -9.92
C THR A 172 0.49 -5.28 -9.84
N PHE A 173 1.17 -5.47 -10.96
CA PHE A 173 2.55 -5.03 -11.15
C PHE A 173 2.55 -3.65 -11.78
N TYR A 174 3.41 -2.79 -11.26
CA TYR A 174 3.64 -1.46 -11.78
C TYR A 174 5.14 -1.15 -11.84
N SER A 175 5.68 -0.89 -13.02
CA SER A 175 7.08 -0.48 -13.19
C SER A 175 7.18 0.88 -13.87
N ASN A 176 7.91 1.81 -13.28
CA ASN A 176 8.32 3.04 -13.99
C ASN A 176 9.41 2.75 -15.05
N GLY A 177 10.11 1.63 -14.94
CA GLY A 177 10.97 1.08 -15.99
C GLY A 177 10.24 0.04 -16.84
N ASP A 178 10.95 -1.03 -17.16
CA ASP A 178 10.43 -2.20 -17.85
C ASP A 178 9.89 -3.25 -16.87
N ILE A 179 9.09 -4.19 -17.39
CA ILE A 179 8.87 -5.48 -16.74
C ILE A 179 9.51 -6.54 -17.64
N LYS A 180 10.50 -7.24 -17.10
CA LYS A 180 11.35 -8.21 -17.82
C LYS A 180 11.12 -9.61 -17.27
N TYR A 181 11.15 -10.61 -18.14
CA TYR A 181 11.07 -12.02 -17.74
C TYR A 181 11.80 -12.90 -18.75
N PRO A 182 12.29 -14.08 -18.35
CA PRO A 182 13.07 -14.90 -19.25
C PRO A 182 12.20 -15.72 -20.22
N ALA A 183 12.72 -15.90 -21.42
CA ALA A 183 12.22 -16.87 -22.38
C ALA A 183 12.33 -18.30 -21.83
N SER A 184 11.51 -19.21 -22.38
CA SER A 184 11.59 -20.63 -22.06
C SER A 184 13.00 -21.20 -22.31
N ALA A 185 13.49 -22.03 -21.40
CA ALA A 185 14.79 -22.68 -21.52
C ALA A 185 14.76 -24.12 -21.00
N SER A 186 15.72 -24.94 -21.40
CA SER A 186 15.90 -26.31 -20.89
C SER A 186 17.32 -26.53 -20.41
N MET A 187 17.47 -27.10 -19.21
CA MET A 187 18.78 -27.36 -18.61
C MET A 187 18.75 -28.67 -17.82
N SER A 188 19.73 -29.55 -18.06
CA SER A 188 19.83 -30.86 -17.38
C SER A 188 18.53 -31.69 -17.46
N GLY A 189 17.83 -31.66 -18.60
CA GLY A 189 16.57 -32.40 -18.80
C GLY A 189 15.34 -31.83 -18.09
N LYS A 190 15.45 -30.67 -17.43
CA LYS A 190 14.33 -29.91 -16.87
C LYS A 190 13.98 -28.73 -17.79
N SER A 191 12.69 -28.48 -17.97
CA SER A 191 12.16 -27.30 -18.65
C SER A 191 11.89 -26.18 -17.65
N TYR A 192 12.18 -24.96 -18.05
CA TYR A 192 11.96 -23.72 -17.30
C TYR A 192 11.17 -22.79 -18.22
N GLY A 193 9.89 -22.60 -17.92
CA GLY A 193 9.00 -21.73 -18.68
C GLY A 193 9.01 -20.28 -18.18
N PRO A 194 8.45 -19.35 -18.96
CA PRO A 194 8.21 -17.98 -18.52
C PRO A 194 7.26 -17.95 -17.31
N PRO A 195 7.17 -16.81 -16.61
CA PRO A 195 6.15 -16.60 -15.58
C PRO A 195 4.73 -16.79 -16.13
N THR A 196 3.82 -17.26 -15.28
CA THR A 196 2.39 -17.37 -15.60
C THR A 196 1.59 -16.42 -14.73
N PHE A 197 0.61 -15.77 -15.33
CA PHE A 197 -0.24 -14.76 -14.69
C PHE A 197 -1.72 -15.15 -14.80
N SER A 198 -2.44 -15.16 -13.67
CA SER A 198 -3.90 -15.28 -13.60
C SER A 198 -4.46 -14.02 -12.97
N ASP A 199 -5.39 -13.34 -13.64
CA ASP A 199 -6.07 -12.15 -13.08
C ASP A 199 -5.08 -11.08 -12.59
N CYS A 200 -3.95 -10.96 -13.28
CA CYS A 200 -2.93 -9.96 -13.00
C CYS A 200 -3.04 -8.80 -13.97
N ARG A 201 -2.62 -7.62 -13.50
CA ARG A 201 -2.45 -6.43 -14.33
C ARG A 201 -0.96 -6.11 -14.37
N LEU A 202 -0.39 -5.97 -15.57
CA LEU A 202 1.03 -5.67 -15.77
C LEU A 202 1.13 -4.28 -16.37
N LEU A 203 1.48 -3.28 -15.57
CA LEU A 203 1.53 -1.89 -15.98
C LEU A 203 3.00 -1.45 -16.01
N CYS A 204 3.50 -0.96 -17.14
CA CYS A 204 4.84 -0.38 -17.18
C CYS A 204 4.94 0.87 -18.05
N ALA A 205 5.70 1.86 -17.59
CA ALA A 205 5.97 3.06 -18.36
C ALA A 205 6.96 2.78 -19.50
N GLY A 206 7.88 1.83 -19.30
CA GLY A 206 8.73 1.26 -20.33
C GLY A 206 8.00 0.20 -21.15
N GLN A 207 8.66 -0.95 -21.31
CA GLN A 207 8.21 -2.07 -22.12
C GLN A 207 8.04 -3.35 -21.30
N MET A 208 7.25 -4.26 -21.85
CA MET A 208 7.19 -5.64 -21.40
C MET A 208 8.16 -6.46 -22.25
N LEU A 209 9.23 -7.00 -21.65
CA LEU A 209 10.33 -7.65 -22.39
C LEU A 209 10.47 -9.13 -22.04
N GLU A 210 10.50 -9.98 -23.07
CA GLU A 210 10.95 -11.36 -22.95
C GLU A 210 12.46 -11.44 -23.22
N CYS A 211 13.24 -11.89 -22.24
CA CYS A 211 14.70 -11.88 -22.23
C CYS A 211 15.30 -13.24 -22.64
N PRO A 212 16.28 -13.28 -23.55
CA PRO A 212 16.87 -14.52 -24.01
C PRO A 212 17.72 -15.20 -22.93
N VAL A 213 17.71 -16.53 -22.93
CA VAL A 213 18.38 -17.35 -21.92
C VAL A 213 19.51 -18.16 -22.56
N THR A 214 20.69 -18.13 -21.93
CA THR A 214 21.86 -18.92 -22.34
C THR A 214 22.12 -20.04 -21.34
N VAL A 215 22.19 -21.28 -21.83
CA VAL A 215 22.52 -22.45 -21.01
C VAL A 215 23.91 -22.96 -21.37
N LYS A 216 24.85 -22.89 -20.42
CA LYS A 216 26.20 -23.43 -20.55
C LYS A 216 26.31 -24.73 -19.76
N THR A 217 26.64 -25.84 -20.41
CA THR A 217 26.87 -27.12 -19.75
C THR A 217 28.35 -27.45 -19.73
N SER A 218 28.85 -27.85 -18.56
CA SER A 218 30.25 -28.21 -18.32
C SER A 218 30.35 -29.44 -17.41
N TRP A 219 31.54 -29.97 -17.22
CA TRP A 219 31.78 -31.10 -16.32
C TRP A 219 31.46 -30.77 -14.85
N SER A 220 31.57 -29.50 -14.44
CA SER A 220 31.20 -29.02 -13.09
C SER A 220 29.71 -28.71 -12.95
N GLY A 221 28.91 -28.94 -13.99
CA GLY A 221 27.46 -28.72 -13.99
C GLY A 221 26.98 -27.81 -15.13
N SER A 222 25.66 -27.67 -15.21
CA SER A 222 25.01 -26.71 -16.09
C SER A 222 24.72 -25.41 -15.34
N LYS A 223 24.94 -24.28 -16.01
CA LYS A 223 24.60 -22.93 -15.58
C LYS A 223 23.67 -22.31 -16.61
N MET A 224 22.56 -21.75 -16.14
CA MET A 224 21.65 -20.96 -16.95
C MET A 224 21.86 -19.48 -16.62
N THR A 225 21.85 -18.64 -17.66
CA THR A 225 22.00 -17.19 -17.54
C THR A 225 20.94 -16.47 -18.32
N ILE A 226 20.22 -15.57 -17.65
CA ILE A 226 19.22 -14.69 -18.29
C ILE A 226 19.96 -13.43 -18.76
N ASN A 227 19.76 -13.04 -20.01
CA ASN A 227 20.37 -11.84 -20.57
C ASN A 227 19.33 -10.70 -20.52
N TRP A 228 19.23 -10.03 -19.37
CA TRP A 228 18.23 -8.99 -19.12
C TRP A 228 18.29 -7.82 -20.12
N ASP A 229 19.48 -7.48 -20.61
CA ASP A 229 19.67 -6.41 -21.60
C ASP A 229 19.31 -6.81 -23.04
N GLY A 230 19.08 -8.10 -23.29
CA GLY A 230 18.79 -8.64 -24.62
C GLY A 230 17.30 -8.81 -24.93
N GLY A 231 16.42 -8.24 -24.10
CA GLY A 231 14.97 -8.47 -24.18
C GLY A 231 14.33 -7.93 -25.45
N SER A 232 13.31 -8.64 -25.94
CA SER A 232 12.46 -8.17 -27.03
C SER A 232 11.04 -7.87 -26.53
N PRO A 233 10.38 -6.81 -27.04
CA PRO A 233 9.00 -6.51 -26.67
C PRO A 233 8.06 -7.69 -26.88
N HIS A 234 7.27 -8.02 -25.86
CA HIS A 234 6.29 -9.09 -25.93
C HIS A 234 4.96 -8.66 -25.30
N ALA A 235 3.87 -8.83 -26.04
CA ALA A 235 2.54 -8.44 -25.59
C ALA A 235 1.90 -9.61 -24.82
N LEU A 236 1.75 -9.45 -23.50
CA LEU A 236 0.97 -10.36 -22.67
C LEU A 236 -0.47 -9.84 -22.53
N ALA A 237 -1.44 -10.74 -22.41
CA ALA A 237 -2.81 -10.37 -22.10
C ALA A 237 -2.86 -9.65 -20.73
N GLY A 238 -3.58 -8.53 -20.65
CA GLY A 238 -3.65 -7.71 -19.44
C GLY A 238 -2.43 -6.81 -19.18
N ALA A 239 -1.42 -6.82 -20.06
CA ALA A 239 -0.31 -5.89 -19.99
C ALA A 239 -0.62 -4.56 -20.69
N GLN A 240 -0.21 -3.46 -20.07
CA GLN A 240 -0.26 -2.11 -20.61
C GLN A 240 1.13 -1.48 -20.51
N THR A 241 1.70 -1.12 -21.66
CA THR A 241 3.01 -0.46 -21.76
C THR A 241 2.83 1.04 -22.07
N GLY A 242 3.84 1.86 -21.79
CA GLY A 242 3.77 3.30 -22.01
C GLY A 242 2.78 4.02 -21.10
N VAL A 243 2.44 3.44 -19.94
CA VAL A 243 1.62 4.13 -18.94
C VAL A 243 2.41 5.30 -18.32
N SER A 244 1.72 6.32 -17.80
CA SER A 244 2.41 7.46 -17.16
C SER A 244 3.05 7.03 -15.84
N PRO A 245 4.36 7.26 -15.63
CA PRO A 245 5.06 6.88 -14.41
C PRO A 245 4.33 7.31 -13.13
N ILE A 246 4.34 6.46 -12.11
CA ILE A 246 3.86 6.83 -10.77
C ILE A 246 4.90 7.73 -10.12
N THR A 247 4.45 8.89 -9.67
CA THR A 247 5.29 9.90 -8.99
C THR A 247 4.74 10.27 -7.62
N GLU A 248 3.54 9.78 -7.29
CA GLU A 248 2.84 10.10 -6.06
C GLU A 248 3.33 9.30 -4.85
N ILE A 249 4.04 8.19 -5.07
CA ILE A 249 4.62 7.39 -3.99
C ILE A 249 5.94 8.05 -3.56
N ARG A 250 5.98 8.50 -2.30
CA ARG A 250 7.16 9.13 -1.73
C ARG A 250 8.32 8.14 -1.58
N PRO A 251 9.55 8.48 -2.02
CA PRO A 251 10.78 7.73 -1.76
C PRO A 251 11.07 7.47 -0.28
N VAL A 252 11.86 6.45 0.03
CA VAL A 252 12.30 6.17 1.43
C VAL A 252 13.51 7.05 1.79
N ASP A 253 13.27 8.35 1.89
CA ASP A 253 14.27 9.36 2.24
C ASP A 253 14.48 9.53 3.76
N GLU A 254 15.43 10.39 4.16
CA GLU A 254 15.70 10.66 5.58
C GLU A 254 14.48 11.21 6.33
N ASP A 255 13.67 12.05 5.68
CA ASP A 255 12.49 12.65 6.30
C ASP A 255 11.37 11.62 6.47
N TYR A 256 11.27 10.64 5.57
CA TYR A 256 10.40 9.49 5.71
C TYR A 256 10.79 8.66 6.93
N LEU A 257 12.10 8.42 7.13
CA LEU A 257 12.59 7.71 8.32
C LEU A 257 12.39 8.49 9.61
N LYS A 258 12.51 9.83 9.59
CA LYS A 258 12.22 10.67 10.77
C LYS A 258 10.78 10.50 11.25
N ILE A 259 9.81 10.41 10.33
CA ILE A 259 8.40 10.14 10.66
C ILE A 259 8.26 8.81 11.38
N TRP A 260 8.89 7.75 10.86
CA TRP A 260 8.83 6.43 11.49
C TRP A 260 9.57 6.36 12.82
N LYS A 261 10.73 7.03 12.93
CA LYS A 261 11.48 7.12 14.18
C LYS A 261 10.67 7.83 15.28
N ALA A 262 9.90 8.86 14.92
CA ALA A 262 9.01 9.55 15.85
C ALA A 262 7.80 8.70 16.29
N ARG A 263 7.44 7.68 15.51
CA ARG A 263 6.36 6.72 15.80
C ARG A 263 6.85 5.44 16.48
N ALA A 264 8.15 5.29 16.70
CA ALA A 264 8.73 4.06 17.19
C ALA A 264 8.42 3.84 18.68
N ASP A 265 7.90 2.67 19.02
CA ASP A 265 7.74 2.23 20.41
C ASP A 265 9.09 1.86 21.02
N VAL A 266 9.99 1.30 20.18
CA VAL A 266 11.34 0.91 20.57
C VAL A 266 12.32 1.36 19.51
N ILE A 267 13.37 2.04 19.95
CA ILE A 267 14.50 2.43 19.10
C ILE A 267 15.73 1.65 19.55
N TYR A 268 16.28 0.84 18.65
CA TYR A 268 17.55 0.15 18.86
C TYR A 268 18.68 0.89 18.14
N THR A 269 19.86 0.82 18.73
CA THR A 269 21.14 1.23 18.14
C THR A 269 22.11 0.04 18.20
N PRO A 270 23.24 0.04 17.45
CA PRO A 270 24.24 -1.03 17.55
C PRO A 270 24.71 -1.34 18.98
N ALA A 271 24.70 -0.34 19.88
CA ALA A 271 25.08 -0.51 21.28
C ALA A 271 24.08 -1.34 22.11
N ASP A 272 22.91 -1.64 21.56
CA ASP A 272 21.85 -2.42 22.22
C ASP A 272 21.92 -3.92 21.94
N ALA A 273 22.88 -4.36 21.13
CA ALA A 273 23.06 -5.76 20.80
C ALA A 273 23.24 -6.63 22.06
N GLY A 274 22.39 -7.66 22.19
CA GLY A 274 22.40 -8.62 23.29
C GLY A 274 21.83 -8.10 24.60
N LYS A 275 21.23 -6.89 24.63
CA LYS A 275 20.54 -6.39 25.83
C LYS A 275 19.18 -7.06 26.06
N ASP A 276 18.58 -7.60 25.00
CA ASP A 276 17.37 -8.41 25.04
C ASP A 276 17.38 -9.50 23.97
N ASN A 277 16.29 -10.27 23.89
CA ASN A 277 16.17 -11.36 22.93
C ASN A 277 15.67 -10.91 21.55
N VAL A 278 15.30 -9.64 21.37
CA VAL A 278 14.84 -9.10 20.07
C VAL A 278 16.05 -8.71 19.24
N PHE A 279 16.92 -7.84 19.74
CA PHE A 279 18.19 -7.52 19.11
C PHE A 279 19.32 -8.29 19.81
N TYR A 280 19.40 -9.59 19.54
CA TYR A 280 20.16 -10.51 20.39
C TYR A 280 21.67 -10.51 20.15
N SER A 281 22.16 -10.04 18.99
CA SER A 281 23.60 -10.04 18.72
C SER A 281 24.02 -9.25 17.48
N THR A 282 25.32 -9.01 17.37
CA THR A 282 26.00 -8.71 16.11
C THR A 282 26.91 -9.87 15.74
N SER A 283 26.96 -10.26 14.47
CA SER A 283 27.82 -11.38 14.03
C SER A 283 28.41 -11.16 12.64
N SER A 284 29.60 -11.70 12.39
CA SER A 284 30.11 -11.91 11.04
C SER A 284 29.59 -13.23 10.49
N PHE A 285 28.83 -13.22 9.40
CA PHE A 285 28.38 -14.45 8.77
C PHE A 285 29.37 -14.87 7.68
N LEU A 286 30.21 -15.88 7.98
CA LEU A 286 31.31 -16.34 7.13
C LEU A 286 30.89 -16.64 5.68
N TYR A 287 29.65 -17.09 5.47
CA TYR A 287 29.16 -17.47 4.14
C TYR A 287 28.78 -16.30 3.23
N LEU A 288 28.58 -15.10 3.79
CA LEU A 288 28.08 -13.93 3.06
C LEU A 288 29.04 -12.75 3.11
N GLY A 289 30.18 -12.87 3.81
CA GLY A 289 31.22 -11.84 3.90
C GLY A 289 30.79 -10.54 4.58
N LYS A 290 29.56 -10.48 5.10
CA LYS A 290 28.95 -9.28 5.69
C LYS A 290 28.73 -9.45 7.18
N TYR A 291 28.74 -8.34 7.89
CA TYR A 291 28.37 -8.29 9.30
C TYR A 291 26.87 -8.06 9.43
N HIS A 292 26.27 -8.68 10.43
CA HIS A 292 24.83 -8.66 10.63
C HIS A 292 24.46 -8.10 12.00
N TYR A 293 23.43 -7.26 12.02
CA TYR A 293 22.66 -6.95 13.21
C TYR A 293 21.51 -7.95 13.29
N ASN A 294 21.58 -8.90 14.21
CA ASN A 294 20.66 -10.03 14.21
C ASN A 294 19.41 -9.73 15.05
N PHE A 295 18.26 -9.74 14.39
CA PHE A 295 16.96 -9.50 14.99
C PHE A 295 16.09 -10.76 14.96
N ASP A 296 15.56 -11.14 16.11
CA ASP A 296 14.52 -12.14 16.25
C ASP A 296 13.19 -11.47 16.63
N LEU A 297 12.40 -11.21 15.60
CA LEU A 297 11.10 -10.55 15.73
C LEU A 297 9.96 -11.56 16.00
N GLY A 298 10.28 -12.86 16.09
CA GLY A 298 9.29 -13.90 16.30
C GLY A 298 8.62 -13.79 17.67
N GLY A 299 7.34 -14.15 17.76
CA GLY A 299 6.63 -14.19 19.05
C GLY A 299 6.38 -12.82 19.68
N LEU A 300 6.66 -11.72 18.97
CA LEU A 300 6.35 -10.35 19.40
C LEU A 300 4.87 -9.96 19.20
N ALA A 301 4.03 -10.92 18.79
CA ALA A 301 2.62 -10.69 18.52
C ALA A 301 1.90 -10.10 19.75
N GLY A 302 1.29 -8.93 19.56
CA GLY A 302 0.42 -8.27 20.52
C GLY A 302 -0.89 -7.83 19.86
N SER A 303 -1.87 -7.44 20.67
CA SER A 303 -3.14 -6.88 20.17
C SER A 303 -2.93 -5.55 19.44
N GLU A 304 -1.91 -4.79 19.84
CA GLU A 304 -1.57 -3.50 19.24
C GLU A 304 -0.36 -3.62 18.31
N ARG A 305 -0.40 -2.85 17.21
CA ARG A 305 0.70 -2.80 16.25
C ARG A 305 1.92 -2.17 16.87
N ARG A 306 3.04 -2.90 16.87
CA ARG A 306 4.31 -2.38 17.37
C ARG A 306 5.15 -1.77 16.26
N VAL A 307 5.82 -0.65 16.54
CA VAL A 307 6.81 -0.02 15.65
C VAL A 307 8.20 -0.15 16.29
N ILE A 308 9.07 -0.93 15.65
CA ILE A 308 10.48 -1.05 16.01
C ILE A 308 11.31 -0.29 14.99
N PHE A 309 12.16 0.60 15.46
CA PHE A 309 13.11 1.34 14.64
C PHE A 309 14.55 0.97 15.02
N PHE A 310 15.36 0.56 14.05
CA PHE A 310 16.79 0.34 14.23
C PHE A 310 17.60 1.43 13.54
N ASP A 311 18.31 2.22 14.34
CA ASP A 311 19.20 3.26 13.87
C ASP A 311 20.64 2.73 13.86
N ALA A 312 21.11 2.30 12.70
CA ALA A 312 22.47 1.79 12.51
C ALA A 312 23.56 2.87 12.62
N GLY A 313 23.19 4.15 12.83
CA GLY A 313 24.09 5.30 12.79
C GLY A 313 24.37 5.78 11.35
N ASN A 314 25.13 6.88 11.23
CA ASN A 314 25.50 7.45 9.94
C ASN A 314 27.03 7.65 9.80
N PRO A 315 27.67 7.12 8.74
CA PRO A 315 27.17 6.05 7.88
C PRO A 315 27.24 4.71 8.62
N PRO A 316 26.27 3.80 8.42
CA PRO A 316 26.51 2.41 8.80
C PRO A 316 27.73 1.92 7.98
N PRO A 317 28.63 1.10 8.55
CA PRO A 317 29.70 0.54 7.74
C PRO A 317 29.07 -0.25 6.58
N ASP A 318 29.53 -0.03 5.35
CA ASP A 318 28.89 -0.54 4.11
C ASP A 318 28.68 -2.07 4.10
N ASP A 319 29.41 -2.79 4.94
CA ASP A 319 29.34 -4.25 5.11
C ASP A 319 28.28 -4.73 6.11
N TYR A 320 27.58 -3.83 6.81
CA TYR A 320 26.54 -4.21 7.78
C TYR A 320 25.14 -4.20 7.19
N ARG A 321 24.35 -5.20 7.57
CA ARG A 321 22.90 -5.26 7.30
C ARG A 321 22.14 -5.85 8.48
N VAL A 322 20.85 -5.56 8.58
CA VAL A 322 19.97 -6.27 9.51
C VAL A 322 19.73 -7.69 8.98
N LEU A 323 19.83 -8.68 9.86
CA LEU A 323 19.39 -10.05 9.60
C LEU A 323 18.10 -10.31 10.39
N ILE A 324 16.98 -10.51 9.69
CA ILE A 324 15.73 -10.93 10.32
C ILE A 324 15.61 -12.46 10.18
N GLY A 325 15.63 -13.15 11.32
CA GLY A 325 15.44 -14.59 11.37
C GLY A 325 15.63 -15.14 12.79
N PRO A 326 14.97 -16.26 13.12
CA PRO A 326 14.97 -16.80 14.49
C PRO A 326 16.37 -17.24 14.93
N LYS A 327 17.21 -17.71 14.02
CA LYS A 327 18.62 -18.06 14.28
C LYS A 327 19.43 -18.24 12.98
N PRO A 328 20.63 -17.66 12.84
CA PRO A 328 21.52 -17.92 11.71
C PRO A 328 22.10 -19.34 11.77
N SER A 329 22.39 -19.91 10.60
CA SER A 329 22.78 -21.32 10.46
C SER A 329 24.18 -21.69 10.96
N THR A 330 25.07 -20.72 11.22
CA THR A 330 26.52 -20.98 11.30
C THR A 330 27.21 -20.51 12.58
N THR A 331 26.50 -20.25 13.68
CA THR A 331 27.16 -19.64 14.84
C THR A 331 26.87 -20.35 16.16
N ASP A 332 27.90 -20.47 16.99
CA ASP A 332 27.86 -20.79 18.44
C ASP A 332 27.05 -19.79 19.29
N MET A 333 26.21 -18.95 18.65
CA MET A 333 25.38 -17.99 19.35
C MET A 333 24.29 -18.71 20.14
N SER A 334 24.34 -18.52 21.46
CA SER A 334 23.33 -18.97 22.41
C SER A 334 22.09 -18.07 22.33
N HIS A 335 21.37 -18.14 21.21
CA HIS A 335 20.03 -17.56 21.10
C HIS A 335 18.99 -18.68 21.00
N THR A 336 17.92 -18.51 21.75
CA THR A 336 16.71 -19.36 21.72
C THR A 336 15.63 -18.53 21.02
N PRO A 337 15.08 -19.00 19.88
CA PRO A 337 14.07 -18.25 19.14
C PRO A 337 12.89 -17.83 20.02
N ASN A 338 12.50 -16.55 19.93
CA ASN A 338 11.35 -15.98 20.61
C ASN A 338 10.03 -16.56 20.07
N GLY A 339 10.03 -16.95 18.80
CA GLY A 339 8.91 -17.58 18.11
C GLY A 339 9.19 -17.73 16.62
N TYR A 340 8.20 -18.21 15.87
CA TYR A 340 8.29 -18.43 14.42
C TYR A 340 7.21 -17.70 13.64
N THR A 341 6.47 -16.81 14.30
CA THR A 341 5.46 -15.97 13.67
C THR A 341 5.78 -14.52 14.01
N ILE A 342 5.85 -13.68 12.99
CA ILE A 342 5.96 -12.23 13.09
C ILE A 342 4.65 -11.68 12.59
N SER A 343 3.90 -10.98 13.42
CA SER A 343 2.62 -10.37 13.06
C SER A 343 2.46 -9.03 13.76
N ASN A 344 1.61 -8.17 13.19
CA ASN A 344 1.25 -6.87 13.74
C ASN A 344 2.48 -5.99 14.10
N LEU A 345 3.47 -5.96 13.20
CA LEU A 345 4.76 -5.32 13.44
C LEU A 345 5.15 -4.44 12.26
N THR A 346 5.57 -3.21 12.57
CA THR A 346 6.35 -2.38 11.65
C THR A 346 7.81 -2.38 12.08
N PHE A 347 8.69 -2.89 11.22
CA PHE A 347 10.13 -2.86 11.43
C PHE A 347 10.78 -1.90 10.45
N VAL A 348 11.50 -0.91 10.98
CA VAL A 348 12.16 0.15 10.19
C VAL A 348 13.64 0.16 10.51
N THR A 349 14.51 0.30 9.52
CA THR A 349 15.96 0.42 9.72
C THR A 349 16.58 1.47 8.79
N THR A 350 17.77 1.96 9.13
CA THR A 350 18.57 2.86 8.29
C THR A 350 19.59 2.15 7.38
N CYS A 351 19.71 0.82 7.45
CA CYS A 351 20.66 0.02 6.66
C CYS A 351 19.96 -1.11 5.88
N PRO A 352 20.65 -1.81 4.95
CA PRO A 352 20.05 -2.92 4.19
C PRO A 352 19.50 -4.03 5.11
N ILE A 353 18.58 -4.83 4.58
CA ILE A 353 17.98 -5.97 5.28
C ILE A 353 18.25 -7.26 4.51
N LEU A 354 18.59 -8.33 5.23
CA LEU A 354 18.47 -9.71 4.78
C LEU A 354 17.45 -10.44 5.66
N ILE A 355 16.48 -11.09 5.03
CA ILE A 355 15.48 -11.91 5.68
C ILE A 355 15.75 -13.36 5.28
N THR A 356 15.98 -14.23 6.25
CA THR A 356 16.31 -15.63 5.95
C THR A 356 16.03 -16.55 7.12
N HIS A 357 15.69 -17.81 6.81
CA HIS A 357 15.58 -18.87 7.79
C HIS A 357 16.24 -20.16 7.29
N LEU A 358 17.54 -20.30 7.59
CA LEU A 358 18.36 -21.40 7.06
C LEU A 358 18.31 -22.70 7.89
N GLN A 359 17.64 -22.70 9.05
CA GLN A 359 17.63 -23.83 9.99
C GLN A 359 16.29 -24.58 10.00
N THR A 360 15.64 -24.70 8.84
CA THR A 360 14.34 -25.38 8.65
C THR A 360 14.36 -26.87 9.01
N SER A 361 15.53 -27.50 9.08
CA SER A 361 15.68 -28.88 9.54
C SER A 361 15.56 -29.05 11.06
N VAL A 362 15.74 -27.95 11.81
CA VAL A 362 15.72 -27.92 13.27
C VAL A 362 14.51 -27.14 13.78
N TYR A 363 14.09 -26.12 13.06
CA TYR A 363 13.07 -25.18 13.47
C TYR A 363 11.92 -25.08 12.46
N PRO A 364 10.70 -24.74 12.91
CA PRO A 364 9.59 -24.42 12.03
C PRO A 364 9.93 -23.28 11.07
N ASN A 365 9.22 -23.23 9.94
CA ASN A 365 9.31 -22.09 9.05
C ASN A 365 8.91 -20.79 9.78
N LEU A 366 9.60 -19.70 9.44
CA LEU A 366 9.25 -18.35 9.88
C LEU A 366 8.06 -17.84 9.06
N SER A 367 6.91 -17.65 9.70
CA SER A 367 5.77 -16.94 9.13
C SER A 367 5.93 -15.43 9.33
N LEU A 368 5.77 -14.67 8.23
CA LEU A 368 5.86 -13.21 8.14
C LEU A 368 4.51 -12.64 7.74
N GLY A 369 3.86 -11.96 8.67
CA GLY A 369 2.53 -11.43 8.50
C GLY A 369 1.45 -12.48 8.70
N SER A 370 0.23 -12.01 8.57
CA SER A 370 -1.02 -12.77 8.59
C SER A 370 -2.07 -11.90 7.90
N GLU A 371 -3.30 -12.37 7.80
CA GLU A 371 -4.39 -11.62 7.18
C GLU A 371 -4.91 -10.49 8.08
N GLY A 372 -5.61 -9.52 7.48
CA GLY A 372 -6.24 -8.44 8.25
C GLY A 372 -5.24 -7.47 8.89
N GLN A 373 -5.47 -7.13 10.16
CA GLN A 373 -4.65 -6.17 10.89
C GLN A 373 -3.29 -6.74 11.33
N GLU A 374 -3.09 -8.05 11.22
CA GLU A 374 -1.87 -8.75 11.65
C GLU A 374 -0.71 -8.67 10.64
N GLN A 375 -0.82 -7.79 9.64
CA GLN A 375 0.23 -7.56 8.66
C GLN A 375 1.56 -7.13 9.28
N VAL A 376 2.64 -7.45 8.57
CA VAL A 376 3.99 -6.97 8.87
C VAL A 376 4.40 -5.94 7.83
N LEU A 377 4.99 -4.83 8.27
CA LEU A 377 5.55 -3.80 7.40
C LEU A 377 7.06 -3.71 7.64
N ILE A 378 7.87 -3.89 6.60
CA ILE A 378 9.34 -3.85 6.68
C ILE A 378 9.84 -2.72 5.80
N ILE A 379 10.58 -1.79 6.41
CA ILE A 379 11.00 -0.53 5.78
C ILE A 379 12.53 -0.37 5.89
N SER A 380 13.17 -0.02 4.77
CA SER A 380 14.59 0.32 4.71
C SER A 380 14.84 1.37 3.62
N PRO A 381 15.71 2.38 3.80
CA PRO A 381 16.14 3.28 2.72
C PRO A 381 17.13 2.62 1.75
N LYS A 382 17.56 1.39 2.05
CA LYS A 382 18.48 0.57 1.26
C LYS A 382 17.80 -0.73 0.85
N SER A 383 18.47 -1.51 0.02
CA SER A 383 17.92 -2.76 -0.50
C SER A 383 17.48 -3.74 0.59
N ILE A 384 16.39 -4.46 0.30
CA ILE A 384 15.88 -5.56 1.11
C ILE A 384 16.08 -6.84 0.31
N GLU A 385 16.74 -7.83 0.90
CA GLU A 385 16.91 -9.16 0.33
C GLU A 385 16.13 -10.18 1.16
N MET A 386 15.30 -10.99 0.52
CA MET A 386 14.54 -12.06 1.16
C MET A 386 14.87 -13.41 0.55
N TRP A 387 15.31 -14.35 1.40
CA TRP A 387 15.50 -15.74 1.03
C TRP A 387 14.30 -16.54 1.52
N THR A 388 13.47 -16.99 0.58
CA THR A 388 12.22 -17.70 0.88
C THR A 388 12.42 -19.10 1.43
N HIS A 389 13.65 -19.63 1.45
CA HIS A 389 13.93 -20.89 2.13
C HIS A 389 13.65 -20.73 3.62
N GLY A 390 12.61 -21.42 4.09
CA GLY A 390 12.19 -21.37 5.49
C GLY A 390 11.38 -20.15 5.89
N VAL A 391 11.05 -19.26 4.96
CA VAL A 391 10.25 -18.06 5.21
C VAL A 391 8.93 -18.18 4.45
N LEU A 392 7.82 -17.93 5.14
CA LEU A 392 6.46 -17.93 4.60
C LEU A 392 5.90 -16.52 4.76
N SER A 393 5.77 -15.79 3.66
CA SER A 393 5.10 -14.49 3.66
C SER A 393 3.59 -14.68 3.53
N GLU A 394 2.84 -14.31 4.58
CA GLU A 394 1.39 -14.52 4.71
C GLU A 394 0.60 -13.21 4.88
N GLY A 395 1.21 -12.08 4.54
CA GLY A 395 0.63 -10.75 4.67
C GLY A 395 1.68 -9.70 5.04
N VAL A 396 2.75 -9.62 4.26
CA VAL A 396 3.88 -8.71 4.52
C VAL A 396 3.97 -7.62 3.46
N VAL A 397 4.27 -6.40 3.88
CA VAL A 397 4.51 -5.27 2.99
C VAL A 397 5.97 -4.85 3.12
N PHE A 398 6.66 -4.74 2.00
CA PHE A 398 8.03 -4.28 1.91
C PHE A 398 8.08 -2.89 1.31
N ARG A 399 8.80 -1.99 1.96
CA ARG A 399 9.11 -0.67 1.44
C ARG A 399 10.61 -0.42 1.46
N THR A 400 11.23 -0.39 0.30
CA THR A 400 12.69 -0.21 0.15
C THR A 400 13.05 1.03 -0.65
N GLY A 401 14.03 1.80 -0.18
CA GLY A 401 14.65 2.91 -0.91
C GLY A 401 15.75 2.49 -1.88
N GLY A 402 16.06 1.19 -1.92
CA GLY A 402 16.88 0.58 -2.97
C GLY A 402 16.12 -0.55 -3.63
N ASP A 403 16.83 -1.62 -3.98
CA ASP A 403 16.23 -2.77 -4.66
C ASP A 403 15.50 -3.71 -3.69
N PHE A 404 14.55 -4.47 -4.21
CA PHE A 404 13.99 -5.62 -3.53
C PHE A 404 14.45 -6.91 -4.22
N LEU A 405 15.27 -7.70 -3.53
CA LEU A 405 15.79 -8.96 -4.03
C LEU A 405 15.05 -10.12 -3.38
N VAL A 406 14.39 -10.98 -4.15
CA VAL A 406 13.76 -12.20 -3.62
C VAL A 406 14.40 -13.43 -4.21
N ARG A 407 14.90 -14.31 -3.34
CA ARG A 407 15.61 -15.53 -3.71
C ARG A 407 14.81 -16.75 -3.26
N GLY A 408 14.50 -17.65 -4.19
CA GLY A 408 13.90 -18.96 -3.91
C GLY A 408 12.43 -19.10 -4.30
N ALA A 409 11.85 -20.23 -3.92
CA ALA A 409 10.63 -20.76 -4.51
C ALA A 409 9.61 -21.23 -3.45
N ARG A 410 8.78 -20.30 -2.95
CA ARG A 410 7.63 -20.59 -2.09
C ARG A 410 6.46 -19.67 -2.44
N SER A 411 5.26 -19.97 -1.97
CA SER A 411 4.13 -19.03 -2.09
C SER A 411 4.45 -17.77 -1.28
N ALA A 412 4.04 -16.63 -1.82
CA ALA A 412 4.15 -15.36 -1.13
C ALA A 412 2.85 -14.58 -1.20
N LYS A 413 2.30 -14.26 -0.03
CA LYS A 413 1.38 -13.14 0.17
C LYS A 413 2.18 -11.94 0.65
N MET A 414 2.69 -11.17 -0.31
CA MET A 414 3.49 -9.99 -0.02
C MET A 414 3.17 -8.85 -0.97
N ARG A 415 3.40 -7.61 -0.52
CA ARG A 415 3.42 -6.42 -1.38
C ARG A 415 4.80 -5.79 -1.29
N VAL A 416 5.29 -5.27 -2.39
CA VAL A 416 6.64 -4.71 -2.50
C VAL A 416 6.55 -3.38 -3.21
N ILE A 417 7.16 -2.36 -2.61
CA ILE A 417 7.34 -1.05 -3.23
C ILE A 417 8.81 -0.67 -3.08
N ALA A 418 9.53 -0.72 -4.20
CA ALA A 418 10.93 -0.42 -4.30
C ALA A 418 11.15 0.91 -5.03
N ASP A 419 12.08 1.72 -4.51
CA ASP A 419 12.60 2.86 -5.28
C ASP A 419 13.47 2.35 -6.42
N GLY A 420 14.27 1.28 -6.20
CA GLY A 420 15.06 0.62 -7.23
C GLY A 420 14.34 -0.57 -7.87
N ASP A 421 15.12 -1.57 -8.30
CA ASP A 421 14.61 -2.74 -9.01
C ASP A 421 13.86 -3.70 -8.07
N ILE A 422 12.90 -4.45 -8.63
CA ILE A 422 12.39 -5.67 -8.00
C ILE A 422 12.98 -6.86 -8.76
N ASP A 423 13.89 -7.60 -8.13
CA ASP A 423 14.63 -8.69 -8.76
C ASP A 423 14.34 -10.06 -8.10
N GLY A 424 13.72 -10.92 -8.89
CA GLY A 424 13.39 -12.29 -8.54
C GLY A 424 14.45 -13.35 -8.88
N ASP A 425 15.62 -12.97 -9.40
CA ASP A 425 16.64 -13.92 -9.88
C ASP A 425 18.04 -13.66 -9.29
N THR A 426 18.73 -14.72 -8.85
CA THR A 426 20.08 -14.65 -8.26
C THR A 426 21.15 -14.16 -9.26
N ASP A 427 21.20 -12.86 -9.50
CA ASP A 427 22.19 -12.14 -10.32
C ASP A 427 22.27 -12.68 -11.76
N GLY A 428 21.12 -13.02 -12.36
CA GLY A 428 21.09 -13.59 -13.70
C GLY A 428 21.59 -15.04 -13.75
N VAL A 429 21.77 -15.72 -12.62
CA VAL A 429 22.35 -17.07 -12.55
C VAL A 429 21.42 -18.07 -11.89
N THR A 430 20.69 -18.81 -12.71
CA THR A 430 19.94 -19.98 -12.25
C THR A 430 20.87 -21.20 -12.24
N THR A 431 21.21 -21.72 -11.05
CA THR A 431 21.86 -23.04 -10.91
C THR A 431 20.83 -24.11 -10.53
N ARG A 432 21.21 -25.40 -10.51
CA ARG A 432 20.31 -26.52 -10.17
C ARG A 432 19.51 -26.36 -8.86
N LEU A 433 19.95 -25.49 -7.94
CA LEU A 433 19.40 -25.29 -6.61
C LEU A 433 18.53 -24.04 -6.47
N TYR A 434 18.56 -23.13 -7.44
CA TYR A 434 17.79 -21.89 -7.40
C TYR A 434 16.73 -21.96 -8.50
N TYR A 435 15.51 -22.24 -8.10
CA TYR A 435 14.35 -22.03 -8.95
C TYR A 435 14.05 -20.53 -8.94
N GLY A 436 13.70 -19.94 -10.08
CA GLY A 436 13.29 -18.54 -10.18
C GLY A 436 12.18 -18.19 -9.19
N MET A 437 11.95 -16.90 -8.99
CA MET A 437 10.97 -16.32 -8.06
C MET A 437 9.69 -17.19 -7.93
N LEU A 438 9.46 -17.78 -6.77
CA LEU A 438 8.22 -18.49 -6.38
C LEU A 438 7.75 -19.63 -7.33
N SER A 439 8.05 -20.89 -7.01
CA SER A 439 7.46 -22.05 -7.73
C SER A 439 6.00 -22.36 -7.33
N GLN A 440 5.35 -21.45 -6.61
CA GLN A 440 3.97 -21.56 -6.13
C GLN A 440 3.25 -20.24 -6.38
N PRO A 441 1.91 -20.23 -6.48
CA PRO A 441 1.14 -19.01 -6.69
C PRO A 441 1.46 -17.96 -5.63
N GLY A 442 1.96 -16.80 -6.07
CA GLY A 442 1.96 -15.57 -5.30
C GLY A 442 0.59 -14.90 -5.39
N ASP A 443 0.06 -14.46 -4.26
CA ASP A 443 -1.23 -13.78 -4.16
C ASP A 443 -1.09 -12.54 -3.29
N CYS A 444 -1.27 -11.36 -3.87
CA CYS A 444 -1.10 -10.11 -3.14
C CYS A 444 -2.40 -9.59 -2.51
N ARG A 445 -3.52 -10.31 -2.65
CA ARG A 445 -4.80 -9.96 -2.02
C ARG A 445 -4.83 -10.35 -0.55
N PHE A 446 -4.34 -9.42 0.27
CA PHE A 446 -4.56 -9.38 1.70
C PHE A 446 -4.85 -7.91 2.08
N GLY A 447 -5.55 -7.68 3.19
CA GLY A 447 -5.98 -6.31 3.51
C GLY A 447 -5.93 -5.96 4.97
N PRO A 448 -6.18 -4.68 5.31
CA PRO A 448 -6.31 -3.54 4.39
C PRO A 448 -5.02 -3.28 3.60
N PRO A 449 -5.07 -2.63 2.41
CA PRO A 449 -3.87 -2.32 1.65
C PRO A 449 -3.03 -1.31 2.45
N CYS A 450 -2.09 -1.81 3.26
CA CYS A 450 -1.25 -0.96 4.09
C CYS A 450 -0.12 -0.30 3.33
N PRO A 451 0.36 0.87 3.83
CA PRO A 451 1.33 1.69 3.13
C PRO A 451 2.55 0.92 2.62
N PRO A 452 3.11 1.34 1.49
CA PRO A 452 2.74 2.56 0.75
C PRO A 452 1.44 2.41 -0.05
N VAL A 453 0.55 3.39 0.08
CA VAL A 453 -0.74 3.48 -0.62
C VAL A 453 -1.04 4.92 -0.95
N ILE A 454 -1.82 5.12 -2.01
CA ILE A 454 -2.25 6.45 -2.44
C ILE A 454 -3.72 6.60 -2.06
N PRO A 455 -4.06 7.42 -1.05
CA PRO A 455 -5.45 7.75 -0.80
C PRO A 455 -5.99 8.55 -2.00
N LYS A 456 -7.14 8.15 -2.51
CA LYS A 456 -7.85 8.82 -3.61
C LYS A 456 -9.29 9.08 -3.19
N LEU A 457 -9.86 10.17 -3.68
CA LEU A 457 -11.31 10.37 -3.63
C LEU A 457 -11.93 9.51 -4.73
N GLY A 458 -12.95 8.73 -4.36
CA GLY A 458 -13.77 7.97 -5.29
C GLY A 458 -14.94 8.80 -5.80
N VAL A 459 -15.46 8.38 -6.95
CA VAL A 459 -16.69 8.91 -7.54
C VAL A 459 -17.82 7.98 -7.12
N LEU A 460 -18.88 8.54 -6.53
CA LEU A 460 -20.06 7.77 -6.17
C LEU A 460 -21.09 7.89 -7.30
N GLU A 461 -21.09 6.93 -8.22
CA GLU A 461 -22.14 6.82 -9.23
C GLU A 461 -23.33 6.03 -8.68
N SER A 462 -24.53 6.60 -8.73
CA SER A 462 -25.76 5.87 -8.38
C SER A 462 -25.91 4.65 -9.27
N SER A 463 -26.21 3.49 -8.69
CA SER A 463 -26.71 2.35 -9.45
C SER A 463 -28.11 2.71 -9.96
N GLY A 464 -28.31 2.82 -11.27
CA GLY A 464 -29.57 3.28 -11.87
C GLY A 464 -30.72 2.27 -11.84
N ASN A 465 -30.74 1.36 -10.87
CA ASN A 465 -31.71 0.27 -10.75
C ASN A 465 -32.99 0.69 -10.01
#